data_AF-A0A373DEX7-F1
#
_entry.id   AF-A0A373DEX7-F1
#
_cell.length_a   1.000
_cell.length_b   1.000
_cell.length_c   1.000
_cell.angle_alpha   90.00
_cell.angle_beta   90.00
_cell.angle_gamma   90.00
#
_symmetry.space_group_name_H-M   'P 1'
#
loop_
_entity.id
_entity.type
_entity.pdbx_description
1 polymer ?
#
loop_
_entity_poly.entity_id
_entity_poly.type
_entity_poly.pdbx_seq_one_letter_code
_entity_poly.pdbx_strand_id
1 'polypeptide(L)'
;MKKRIALLAAATLVMSSLSGCASNSTAPETTATATTQAEKETTASDTQATSTGDTGEWSKTITLADGKTYPSGTVTIIAPFSAGGGVDLGDRLFAKYAQKWTDATLIVENITGGSGLVGIQTGLGRAADGSVMWHIDPGAQYVSTTNSSCPFDVVNDMGHIGFFVADDRVWAVKPDETRFTTAEEMFAYAKDHPGEISIAASGTGTIAALATQYIANTAGVEFNIIGYNGSSEAKAAFLGGHCDVMSAGVSEARTMLDEKQCKVLFTMTDERIYDDVPTVKELGYDCTSLSTYRGLAMSSKVDPAIVEYWDKIMEKVCEDPDFIAEADNMGLVIRFQNTDEALKTFSEYNPIWYDLKESLGM
;
A
#
# COMPACT_ATOMS: atom_id res chain seq x y z
N MET A 1 -27.86 -47.04 -36.65
CA MET A 1 -28.29 -47.81 -35.45
C MET A 1 -28.26 -46.83 -34.28
N LYS A 2 -29.40 -46.28 -33.82
CA LYS A 2 -30.20 -46.77 -32.66
C LYS A 2 -29.30 -46.85 -31.41
N LYS A 3 -29.44 -46.05 -30.33
CA LYS A 3 -30.66 -45.62 -29.61
C LYS A 3 -30.40 -44.41 -28.69
N ARG A 4 -31.43 -43.57 -28.59
CA ARG A 4 -31.78 -42.70 -27.44
C ARG A 4 -32.21 -43.56 -26.25
N ILE A 5 -31.94 -43.14 -25.01
CA ILE A 5 -32.84 -43.36 -23.85
C ILE A 5 -32.79 -42.12 -22.94
N ALA A 6 -33.96 -41.51 -22.77
CA ALA A 6 -34.34 -40.62 -21.68
C ALA A 6 -35.34 -41.38 -20.80
N LEU A 7 -35.41 -41.10 -19.50
CA LEU A 7 -36.57 -41.34 -18.59
C LEU A 7 -36.24 -40.58 -17.27
N LEU A 8 -37.00 -39.54 -16.87
CA LEU A 8 -38.22 -39.54 -16.01
C LEU A 8 -38.01 -40.22 -14.64
N ALA A 9 -38.58 -39.80 -13.49
CA ALA A 9 -39.36 -38.65 -13.02
C ALA A 9 -39.72 -38.92 -11.52
N ALA A 10 -40.19 -37.88 -10.81
CA ALA A 10 -41.13 -37.90 -9.66
C ALA A 10 -40.61 -38.36 -8.27
N ALA A 11 -40.62 -37.46 -7.27
CA ALA A 11 -41.64 -37.25 -6.21
C ALA A 11 -41.48 -38.26 -5.04
N THR A 12 -41.51 -37.92 -3.75
CA THR A 12 -42.68 -37.54 -2.91
C THR A 12 -42.10 -37.35 -1.47
N LEU A 13 -42.23 -36.19 -0.81
CA LEU A 13 -43.21 -35.84 0.22
C LEU A 13 -43.06 -36.56 1.59
N VAL A 14 -42.75 -35.80 2.65
CA VAL A 14 -43.27 -36.01 4.01
C VAL A 14 -43.60 -34.64 4.61
N MET A 15 -44.90 -34.31 4.60
CA MET A 15 -45.58 -33.39 5.54
C MET A 15 -45.45 -33.95 6.95
N SER A 16 -45.39 -33.17 8.02
CA SER A 16 -46.48 -32.48 8.76
C SER A 16 -45.99 -32.51 10.22
N SER A 17 -46.31 -31.65 11.17
CA SER A 17 -47.25 -30.55 11.39
C SER A 17 -46.96 -30.15 12.85
N LEU A 18 -47.09 -28.91 13.26
CA LEU A 18 -48.33 -28.35 13.83
C LEU A 18 -48.08 -26.83 13.88
N SER A 19 -48.87 -26.02 13.17
CA SER A 19 -50.21 -25.53 13.58
C SER A 19 -50.14 -24.91 14.97
N GLY A 20 -50.44 -23.64 15.20
CA GLY A 20 -51.13 -22.57 14.47
C GLY A 20 -51.25 -21.43 15.51
N CYS A 21 -51.85 -20.28 15.31
CA CYS A 21 -52.59 -19.60 14.26
C CYS A 21 -52.44 -18.11 14.64
N ALA A 22 -52.19 -17.23 13.67
CA ALA A 22 -53.12 -16.20 13.20
C ALA A 22 -53.38 -15.07 14.21
N SER A 23 -53.38 -13.78 13.85
CA SER A 23 -53.74 -13.19 12.57
C SER A 23 -53.22 -11.75 12.44
N ASN A 24 -52.86 -11.39 11.20
CA ASN A 24 -52.94 -10.09 10.50
C ASN A 24 -53.76 -8.97 11.20
N SER A 25 -53.50 -7.68 11.00
CA SER A 25 -53.25 -7.06 9.69
C SER A 25 -52.59 -5.66 9.74
N THR A 26 -52.20 -5.23 8.53
CA THR A 26 -52.12 -3.84 8.00
C THR A 26 -50.94 -2.93 8.40
N ALA A 27 -50.06 -2.68 7.42
CA ALA A 27 -49.31 -1.43 7.25
C ALA A 27 -50.20 -0.40 6.49
N PRO A 28 -49.70 0.78 6.06
CA PRO A 28 -48.75 1.74 6.65
C PRO A 28 -49.41 3.15 6.77
N GLU A 29 -48.76 4.14 7.40
CA GLU A 29 -48.73 5.52 6.87
C GLU A 29 -47.83 6.46 7.68
N THR A 30 -47.13 7.30 6.91
CA THR A 30 -46.43 8.56 7.21
C THR A 30 -47.08 9.45 8.27
N THR A 31 -46.26 10.19 9.05
CA THR A 31 -46.12 11.68 9.00
C THR A 31 -45.06 12.13 10.02
N ALA A 32 -44.30 13.16 9.64
CA ALA A 32 -43.32 13.90 10.42
C ALA A 32 -43.88 14.46 11.77
N THR A 33 -43.02 14.78 12.74
CA THR A 33 -42.52 16.15 13.06
C THR A 33 -41.87 16.19 14.45
N ALA A 34 -40.79 16.97 14.56
CA ALA A 34 -40.32 17.77 15.70
C ALA A 34 -39.65 17.11 16.93
N THR A 35 -38.34 17.38 17.01
CA THR A 35 -37.64 18.10 18.09
C THR A 35 -37.78 17.60 19.52
N THR A 36 -36.66 17.19 20.14
CA THR A 36 -36.15 17.77 21.41
C THR A 36 -34.67 17.37 21.58
N GLN A 37 -33.81 18.37 21.77
CA GLN A 37 -32.42 18.21 22.21
C GLN A 37 -32.38 17.67 23.64
N ALA A 38 -31.47 16.74 23.91
CA ALA A 38 -30.95 16.53 25.26
C ALA A 38 -29.45 16.26 25.14
N GLU A 39 -28.67 17.27 25.56
CA GLU A 39 -27.24 17.18 25.82
C GLU A 39 -26.96 16.01 26.76
N LYS A 40 -25.96 15.19 26.43
CA LYS A 40 -25.38 14.23 27.35
C LYS A 40 -23.92 14.61 27.55
N GLU A 41 -23.68 15.31 28.64
CA GLU A 41 -22.37 15.55 29.22
C GLU A 41 -21.59 14.23 29.27
N THR A 42 -20.46 14.21 28.57
CA THR A 42 -19.47 13.14 28.70
C THR A 42 -18.48 13.61 29.75
N THR A 43 -18.52 12.99 30.92
CA THR A 43 -17.48 13.14 31.94
C THR A 43 -16.18 12.55 31.40
N ALA A 44 -15.29 13.43 30.94
CA ALA A 44 -13.89 13.12 30.71
C ALA A 44 -13.25 12.77 32.05
N SER A 45 -12.72 11.55 32.18
CA SER A 45 -11.79 11.23 33.27
C SER A 45 -10.42 11.76 32.86
N ASP A 46 -10.05 12.91 33.40
CA ASP A 46 -8.68 13.41 33.39
C ASP A 46 -7.76 12.38 34.04
N THR A 47 -6.99 11.66 33.22
CA THR A 47 -5.70 11.10 33.66
C THR A 47 -4.63 11.89 32.94
N GLN A 48 -4.31 13.04 33.53
CA GLN A 48 -3.26 13.93 33.09
C GLN A 48 -1.92 13.22 33.26
N ALA A 49 -1.28 12.83 32.15
CA ALA A 49 0.15 12.51 32.17
C ALA A 49 0.88 13.73 32.71
N THR A 50 1.55 13.58 33.84
CA THR A 50 2.28 14.66 34.48
C THR A 50 3.59 14.87 33.74
N SER A 51 3.64 15.88 32.87
CA SER A 51 4.89 16.38 32.28
C SER A 51 5.71 17.04 33.40
N THR A 52 6.67 16.29 33.93
CA THR A 52 7.73 16.86 34.76
C THR A 52 8.84 17.34 33.84
N GLY A 53 8.91 18.67 33.67
CA GLY A 53 10.06 19.35 33.07
C GLY A 53 10.06 19.44 31.55
N ASP A 54 9.22 20.31 31.00
CA ASP A 54 9.36 20.74 29.61
C ASP A 54 10.50 21.77 29.51
N THR A 55 11.71 21.29 29.20
CA THR A 55 12.87 22.13 28.88
C THR A 55 12.86 22.57 27.40
N GLY A 56 11.85 22.18 26.62
CA GLY A 56 11.85 22.33 25.17
C GLY A 56 12.86 21.40 24.46
N GLU A 57 13.53 20.50 25.18
CA GLU A 57 14.44 19.51 24.61
C GLU A 57 13.69 18.20 24.30
N TRP A 58 13.93 17.66 23.11
CA TRP A 58 13.36 16.39 22.66
C TRP A 58 13.81 15.22 23.57
N SER A 59 12.84 14.41 24.02
CA SER A 59 13.13 13.20 24.81
C SER A 59 13.28 11.97 23.90
N LYS A 60 14.42 11.29 24.00
CA LYS A 60 14.73 10.05 23.26
C LYS A 60 14.07 8.78 23.81
N THR A 61 13.27 8.94 24.86
CA THR A 61 12.46 7.89 25.49
C THR A 61 11.16 8.48 26.02
N ILE A 62 10.17 7.64 26.28
CA ILE A 62 8.91 7.98 26.95
C ILE A 62 8.70 7.07 28.15
N THR A 63 7.93 7.54 29.14
CA THR A 63 7.44 6.70 30.23
C THR A 63 5.98 6.38 29.96
N LEU A 64 5.66 5.09 29.84
CA LEU A 64 4.31 4.60 29.60
C LEU A 64 3.46 4.71 30.88
N ALA A 65 2.15 4.57 30.73
CA ALA A 65 1.20 4.65 31.86
C ALA A 65 1.47 3.56 32.94
N ASP A 66 2.09 2.45 32.56
CA ASP A 66 2.50 1.38 33.47
C ASP A 66 3.87 1.61 34.15
N GLY A 67 4.46 2.80 33.94
CA GLY A 67 5.73 3.21 34.53
C GLY A 67 6.97 2.66 33.82
N LYS A 68 6.82 1.89 32.74
CA LYS A 68 7.96 1.40 31.96
C LYS A 68 8.50 2.49 31.05
N THR A 69 9.82 2.49 30.86
CA THR A 69 10.49 3.33 29.87
C THR A 69 10.51 2.63 28.51
N TYR A 70 10.18 3.37 27.46
CA TYR A 70 10.25 2.94 26.07
C TYR A 70 11.09 3.91 25.24
N PRO A 71 11.89 3.46 24.26
CA PRO A 71 12.23 2.07 23.97
C PRO A 71 13.18 1.48 25.03
N SER A 72 13.17 0.15 25.20
CA SER A 72 14.04 -0.55 26.18
C SER A 72 15.12 -1.41 25.51
N GLY A 73 15.42 -1.18 24.23
CA GLY A 73 16.45 -1.91 23.50
C GLY A 73 16.30 -1.81 21.98
N THR A 74 16.33 -2.95 21.31
CA THR A 74 16.22 -3.04 19.85
C THR A 74 14.76 -2.92 19.41
N VAL A 75 14.54 -2.16 18.35
CA VAL A 75 13.27 -2.11 17.63
C VAL A 75 13.51 -2.63 16.21
N THR A 76 12.77 -3.66 15.82
CA THR A 76 12.87 -4.28 14.50
C THR A 76 11.87 -3.63 13.55
N ILE A 77 12.35 -3.21 12.39
CA ILE A 77 11.54 -2.81 11.23
C ILE A 77 11.49 -4.01 10.28
N ILE A 78 10.30 -4.60 10.11
CA ILE A 78 10.09 -5.64 9.10
C ILE A 78 9.87 -4.96 7.75
N ALA A 79 10.79 -5.18 6.82
CA ALA A 79 10.67 -4.79 5.42
C ALA A 79 10.05 -5.97 4.63
N PRO A 80 8.80 -5.89 4.18
CA PRO A 80 8.06 -7.04 3.65
C PRO A 80 8.38 -7.38 2.18
N PHE A 81 9.52 -6.90 1.68
CA PHE A 81 10.00 -7.07 0.30
C PHE A 81 11.51 -7.38 0.26
N SER A 82 11.99 -7.83 -0.90
CA SER A 82 13.39 -8.22 -1.10
C SER A 82 14.38 -7.10 -0.75
N ALA A 83 15.52 -7.49 -0.18
CA ALA A 83 16.59 -6.55 0.15
C ALA A 83 17.08 -5.78 -1.09
N GLY A 84 17.52 -4.54 -0.88
CA GLY A 84 17.97 -3.64 -1.95
C GLY A 84 16.87 -3.04 -2.81
N GLY A 85 15.58 -3.34 -2.56
CA GLY A 85 14.45 -2.63 -3.15
C GLY A 85 14.17 -1.30 -2.42
N GLY A 86 13.31 -0.45 -3.02
CA GLY A 86 13.00 0.88 -2.47
C GLY A 86 12.46 0.88 -1.03
N VAL A 87 11.73 -0.17 -0.64
CA VAL A 87 11.25 -0.37 0.74
C VAL A 87 12.42 -0.60 1.71
N ASP A 88 13.29 -1.58 1.40
CA ASP A 88 14.46 -1.90 2.23
C ASP A 88 15.41 -0.70 2.35
N LEU A 89 15.66 0.00 1.25
CA LEU A 89 16.50 1.19 1.23
C LEU A 89 15.89 2.34 2.05
N GLY A 90 14.58 2.55 1.93
CA GLY A 90 13.86 3.56 2.71
C GLY A 90 13.86 3.26 4.21
N ASP A 91 13.58 2.02 4.60
CA ASP A 91 13.56 1.61 6.01
C ASP A 91 14.94 1.70 6.65
N ARG A 92 16.00 1.34 5.92
CA ARG A 92 17.39 1.46 6.39
C ARG A 92 17.80 2.93 6.53
N LEU A 93 17.37 3.78 5.60
CA LEU A 93 17.63 5.21 5.66
C LEU A 93 16.90 5.83 6.87
N PHE A 94 15.61 5.53 7.04
CA PHE A 94 14.85 5.94 8.21
C PHE A 94 15.54 5.48 9.51
N ALA A 95 15.91 4.19 9.61
CA ALA A 95 16.58 3.63 10.78
C ALA A 95 17.89 4.34 11.12
N LYS A 96 18.69 4.71 10.10
CA LYS A 96 19.94 5.45 10.27
C LYS A 96 19.71 6.83 10.89
N TYR A 97 18.73 7.58 10.38
CA TYR A 97 18.49 8.96 10.81
C TYR A 97 17.67 9.04 12.10
N ALA A 98 16.77 8.10 12.33
CA ALA A 98 15.98 8.01 13.55
C ALA A 98 16.85 7.86 14.83
N GLN A 99 18.06 7.28 14.73
CA GLN A 99 19.01 7.17 15.86
C GLN A 99 19.40 8.53 16.48
N LYS A 100 19.26 9.64 15.75
CA LYS A 100 19.44 10.99 16.31
C LYS A 100 18.40 11.30 17.39
N TRP A 101 17.21 10.72 17.26
CA TRP A 101 15.98 11.05 18.00
C TRP A 101 15.51 9.94 18.95
N THR A 102 16.13 8.77 18.95
CA THR A 102 15.72 7.65 19.82
C THR A 102 16.93 6.95 20.42
N ASP A 103 16.77 6.41 21.63
CA ASP A 103 17.77 5.52 22.21
C ASP A 103 17.59 4.05 21.75
N ALA A 104 16.56 3.77 20.93
CA ALA A 104 16.42 2.46 20.31
C ALA A 104 17.55 2.16 19.33
N THR A 105 18.01 0.90 19.34
CA THR A 105 18.75 0.36 18.20
C THR A 105 17.75 -0.12 17.15
N LEU A 106 17.76 0.48 15.96
CA LEU A 106 16.88 0.08 14.86
C LEU A 106 17.56 -0.94 13.95
N ILE A 107 16.87 -2.05 13.68
CA ILE A 107 17.34 -3.06 12.72
C ILE A 107 16.27 -3.32 11.66
N VAL A 108 16.69 -3.62 10.43
CA VAL A 108 15.79 -3.94 9.31
C VAL A 108 15.89 -5.43 9.00
N GLU A 109 14.76 -6.13 9.07
CA GLU A 109 14.60 -7.56 8.75
C GLU A 109 13.72 -7.71 7.50
N ASN A 110 14.25 -8.31 6.42
CA ASN A 110 13.47 -8.55 5.21
C ASN A 110 12.67 -9.86 5.33
N ILE A 111 11.34 -9.76 5.35
CA ILE A 111 10.43 -10.92 5.39
C ILE A 111 9.49 -10.87 4.19
N THR A 112 9.87 -11.52 3.10
CA THR A 112 9.19 -11.43 1.80
C THR A 112 8.01 -12.40 1.67
N GLY A 113 7.07 -12.09 0.78
CA GLY A 113 6.06 -13.04 0.29
C GLY A 113 4.63 -12.50 0.35
N GLY A 114 3.77 -13.01 -0.53
CA GLY A 114 2.36 -12.61 -0.59
C GLY A 114 2.15 -11.12 -0.88
N SER A 115 3.01 -10.51 -1.71
CA SER A 115 3.06 -9.06 -1.92
C SER A 115 3.21 -8.26 -0.62
N GLY A 116 3.89 -8.83 0.37
CA GLY A 116 4.18 -8.20 1.65
C GLY A 116 3.31 -8.65 2.83
N LEU A 117 2.23 -9.40 2.56
CA LEU A 117 1.35 -9.96 3.58
C LEU A 117 2.08 -10.81 4.63
N VAL A 118 3.06 -11.60 4.21
CA VAL A 118 3.78 -12.51 5.11
C VAL A 118 4.57 -11.73 6.16
N GLY A 119 5.23 -10.63 5.77
CA GLY A 119 5.96 -9.77 6.70
C GLY A 119 5.03 -9.09 7.70
N ILE A 120 3.89 -8.56 7.23
CA ILE A 120 2.90 -7.91 8.09
C ILE A 120 2.27 -8.90 9.06
N GLN A 121 1.83 -10.08 8.58
CA GLN A 121 1.26 -11.13 9.42
C GLN A 121 2.27 -11.60 10.48
N THR A 122 3.55 -11.67 10.11
CA THR A 122 4.63 -11.97 11.06
C THR A 122 4.71 -10.88 12.14
N GLY A 123 4.69 -9.61 11.76
CA GLY A 123 4.69 -8.46 12.68
C GLY A 123 3.49 -8.46 13.64
N LEU A 124 2.28 -8.69 13.13
CA LEU A 124 1.05 -8.82 13.93
C LEU A 124 1.08 -9.98 14.92
N GLY A 125 1.87 -11.02 14.63
CA GLY A 125 2.09 -12.16 15.53
C GLY A 125 3.15 -11.93 16.61
N ARG A 126 3.90 -10.81 16.56
CA ARG A 126 4.91 -10.46 17.58
C ARG A 126 4.25 -9.86 18.83
N ALA A 127 5.04 -9.71 19.89
CA ALA A 127 4.58 -9.04 21.10
C ALA A 127 4.19 -7.59 20.80
N ALA A 128 3.06 -7.15 21.32
CA ALA A 128 2.56 -5.78 21.15
C ALA A 128 3.20 -4.81 22.17
N ASP A 129 4.53 -4.89 22.35
CA ASP A 129 5.31 -4.07 23.29
C ASP A 129 6.07 -2.92 22.59
N GLY A 130 5.82 -2.73 21.29
CA GLY A 130 6.49 -1.72 20.46
C GLY A 130 7.91 -2.11 20.01
N SER A 131 8.38 -3.33 20.28
CA SER A 131 9.70 -3.80 19.79
C SER A 131 9.71 -4.15 18.29
N VAL A 132 8.56 -4.19 17.65
CA VAL A 132 8.43 -4.51 16.23
C VAL A 132 7.47 -3.53 15.55
N MET A 133 7.94 -2.94 14.46
CA MET A 133 7.15 -2.24 13.46
C MET A 133 7.38 -2.89 12.10
N TRP A 134 6.55 -2.56 11.12
CA TRP A 134 6.71 -3.02 9.76
C TRP A 134 6.42 -1.91 8.78
N HIS A 135 7.01 -2.05 7.60
CA HIS A 135 6.68 -1.21 6.48
C HIS A 135 5.24 -1.43 6.04
N ILE A 136 4.56 -0.33 5.72
CA ILE A 136 3.24 -0.34 5.11
C ILE A 136 3.29 0.32 3.73
N ASP A 137 2.62 -0.33 2.79
CA ASP A 137 2.36 0.14 1.42
C ASP A 137 0.85 -0.08 1.19
N PRO A 138 0.04 0.99 1.13
CA PRO A 138 -1.40 0.88 0.98
C PRO A 138 -1.82 0.02 -0.22
N GLY A 139 -1.14 0.18 -1.36
CA GLY A 139 -1.50 -0.54 -2.59
C GLY A 139 -1.37 -2.05 -2.41
N ALA A 140 -0.25 -2.49 -1.82
CA ALA A 140 -0.01 -3.91 -1.53
C ALA A 140 -1.01 -4.50 -0.52
N GLN A 141 -1.37 -3.69 0.47
CA GLN A 141 -2.27 -4.09 1.56
C GLN A 141 -3.74 -4.13 1.11
N TYR A 142 -4.20 -3.20 0.27
CA TYR A 142 -5.58 -3.19 -0.23
C TYR A 142 -5.90 -4.33 -1.21
N VAL A 143 -4.98 -4.72 -2.09
CA VAL A 143 -5.24 -5.85 -3.00
C VAL A 143 -5.48 -7.15 -2.24
N SER A 144 -4.80 -7.31 -1.12
CA SER A 144 -4.94 -8.50 -0.30
C SER A 144 -6.29 -8.58 0.40
N THR A 145 -6.85 -7.46 0.90
CA THR A 145 -8.11 -7.44 1.66
C THR A 145 -9.31 -7.75 0.78
N THR A 146 -9.24 -7.39 -0.50
CA THR A 146 -10.32 -7.61 -1.47
C THR A 146 -10.34 -9.01 -2.08
N ASN A 147 -9.25 -9.79 -2.01
CA ASN A 147 -9.16 -11.16 -2.56
C ASN A 147 -9.53 -12.26 -1.53
N SER A 148 -10.14 -11.90 -0.40
CA SER A 148 -10.46 -12.82 0.72
C SER A 148 -9.25 -13.57 1.30
N SER A 149 -8.02 -13.14 0.95
CA SER A 149 -6.77 -13.80 1.33
C SER A 149 -5.94 -13.01 2.33
N CYS A 150 -6.27 -11.74 2.60
CA CYS A 150 -5.66 -11.01 3.71
C CYS A 150 -6.13 -11.60 5.04
N PRO A 151 -5.21 -12.05 5.90
CA PRO A 151 -5.56 -12.63 7.20
C PRO A 151 -5.80 -11.58 8.30
N PHE A 152 -5.84 -10.29 7.97
CA PHE A 152 -5.98 -9.17 8.92
C PHE A 152 -6.71 -7.96 8.31
N ASP A 153 -7.21 -7.09 9.16
CA ASP A 153 -7.81 -5.81 8.78
C ASP A 153 -6.73 -4.71 8.73
N VAL A 154 -6.47 -4.19 7.54
CA VAL A 154 -5.38 -3.22 7.31
C VAL A 154 -5.59 -1.89 8.02
N VAL A 155 -6.83 -1.54 8.36
CA VAL A 155 -7.16 -0.30 9.07
C VAL A 155 -7.18 -0.54 10.58
N ASN A 156 -7.83 -1.62 11.02
CA ASN A 156 -8.13 -1.84 12.45
C ASN A 156 -7.06 -2.64 13.21
N ASP A 157 -6.28 -3.50 12.53
CA ASP A 157 -5.23 -4.29 13.19
C ASP A 157 -3.89 -3.53 13.29
N MET A 158 -3.80 -2.32 12.72
CA MET A 158 -2.57 -1.54 12.62
C MET A 158 -2.66 -0.18 13.34
N GLY A 159 -1.70 0.08 14.24
CA GLY A 159 -1.38 1.42 14.71
C GLY A 159 -0.47 2.09 13.68
N HIS A 160 -1.07 2.89 12.79
CA HIS A 160 -0.36 3.60 11.73
C HIS A 160 0.53 4.68 12.34
N ILE A 161 1.79 4.76 11.91
CA ILE A 161 2.74 5.78 12.37
C ILE A 161 2.74 6.96 11.41
N GLY A 162 2.80 6.69 10.11
CA GLY A 162 2.89 7.73 9.09
C GLY A 162 3.53 7.22 7.80
N PHE A 163 3.57 8.08 6.78
CA PHE A 163 4.33 7.87 5.55
C PHE A 163 5.51 8.85 5.48
N PHE A 164 6.59 8.40 4.86
CA PHE A 164 7.79 9.24 4.65
C PHE A 164 8.22 9.27 3.19
N VAL A 165 7.76 8.35 2.34
CA VAL A 165 8.02 8.36 0.90
C VAL A 165 6.71 8.23 0.12
N ALA A 166 6.62 8.98 -0.98
CA ALA A 166 5.61 8.77 -2.00
C ALA A 166 6.30 8.74 -3.37
N ASP A 167 6.32 7.55 -3.98
CA ASP A 167 7.07 7.27 -5.20
C ASP A 167 6.10 7.00 -6.34
N ASP A 168 5.95 8.00 -7.21
CA ASP A 168 5.12 7.91 -8.41
C ASP A 168 5.69 6.85 -9.37
N ARG A 169 4.93 6.49 -10.40
CA ARG A 169 5.23 5.32 -11.24
C ARG A 169 5.59 5.70 -12.65
N VAL A 170 6.44 4.90 -13.28
CA VAL A 170 6.78 5.03 -14.70
C VAL A 170 6.87 3.65 -15.35
N TRP A 171 6.75 3.61 -16.67
CA TRP A 171 7.13 2.43 -17.44
C TRP A 171 8.43 2.68 -18.19
N ALA A 172 9.35 1.74 -18.03
CA ALA A 172 10.66 1.79 -18.65
C ALA A 172 10.88 0.59 -19.57
N VAL A 173 11.55 0.84 -20.70
CA VAL A 173 12.02 -0.18 -21.64
C VAL A 173 13.54 -0.13 -21.72
N LYS A 174 14.15 -1.19 -22.25
CA LYS A 174 15.59 -1.19 -22.47
C LYS A 174 15.96 -0.21 -23.60
N PRO A 175 17.19 0.35 -23.61
CA PRO A 175 17.61 1.30 -24.63
C PRO A 175 17.61 0.71 -26.05
N ASP A 176 17.81 -0.61 -26.16
CA ASP A 176 17.82 -1.39 -27.39
C ASP A 176 16.46 -1.97 -27.78
N GLU A 177 15.37 -1.59 -27.09
CA GLU A 177 14.01 -1.90 -27.55
C GLU A 177 13.75 -1.25 -28.91
N THR A 178 13.25 -2.04 -29.86
CA THR A 178 13.00 -1.62 -31.25
C THR A 178 11.58 -1.85 -31.73
N ARG A 179 10.76 -2.61 -31.00
CA ARG A 179 9.35 -2.89 -31.36
C ARG A 179 8.48 -1.67 -31.10
N PHE A 180 8.77 -0.94 -30.02
CA PHE A 180 8.07 0.28 -29.61
C PHE A 180 9.02 1.18 -28.83
N THR A 181 9.18 2.42 -29.30
CA THR A 181 10.05 3.43 -28.69
C THR A 181 9.27 4.53 -27.98
N THR A 182 7.96 4.60 -28.19
CA THR A 182 7.04 5.49 -27.47
C THR A 182 5.91 4.69 -26.81
N ALA A 183 5.18 5.33 -25.89
CA ALA A 183 4.02 4.73 -25.25
C ALA A 183 2.90 4.41 -26.27
N GLU A 184 2.67 5.30 -27.24
CA GLU A 184 1.68 5.12 -28.30
C GLU A 184 2.03 3.95 -29.22
N GLU A 185 3.31 3.80 -29.59
CA GLU A 185 3.79 2.65 -30.36
C GLU A 185 3.61 1.35 -29.57
N MET A 186 3.87 1.37 -28.27
CA MET A 186 3.69 0.21 -27.40
C MET A 186 2.21 -0.20 -27.30
N PHE A 187 1.30 0.76 -27.10
CA PHE A 187 -0.13 0.47 -27.06
C PHE A 187 -0.65 0.00 -28.42
N ALA A 188 -0.16 0.55 -29.53
CA ALA A 188 -0.49 0.06 -30.87
C ALA A 188 0.01 -1.38 -31.07
N TYR A 189 1.28 -1.67 -30.70
CA TYR A 189 1.84 -3.01 -30.77
C TYR A 189 1.03 -4.00 -29.94
N ALA A 190 0.66 -3.63 -28.71
CA ALA A 190 -0.12 -4.47 -27.79
C ALA A 190 -1.53 -4.80 -28.30
N LYS A 191 -2.16 -3.90 -29.08
CA LYS A 191 -3.45 -4.17 -29.74
C LYS A 191 -3.34 -5.24 -30.81
N ASP A 192 -2.26 -5.21 -31.58
CA ASP A 192 -2.00 -6.16 -32.65
C ASP A 192 -1.44 -7.50 -32.13
N HIS A 193 -0.79 -7.49 -30.96
CA HIS A 193 -0.08 -8.61 -30.34
C HIS A 193 -0.48 -8.79 -28.87
N PRO A 194 -1.75 -9.15 -28.58
CA PRO A 194 -2.25 -9.23 -27.21
C PRO A 194 -1.46 -10.24 -26.38
N GLY A 195 -0.99 -9.81 -25.20
CA GLY A 195 -0.26 -10.66 -24.25
C GLY A 195 1.22 -10.91 -24.58
N GLU A 196 1.73 -10.41 -25.71
CA GLU A 196 3.16 -10.61 -26.08
C GLU A 196 4.11 -9.72 -25.30
N ILE A 197 3.68 -8.53 -24.86
CA ILE A 197 4.51 -7.62 -24.07
C ILE A 197 4.45 -8.05 -22.60
N SER A 198 5.61 -8.42 -22.07
CA SER A 198 5.83 -8.79 -20.67
C SER A 198 6.23 -7.60 -19.81
N ILE A 199 5.57 -7.43 -18.67
CA ILE A 199 5.78 -6.30 -17.75
C ILE A 199 6.21 -6.82 -16.38
N ALA A 200 7.40 -6.44 -15.94
CA ALA A 200 7.89 -6.73 -14.60
C ALA A 200 7.22 -5.81 -13.56
N ALA A 201 6.68 -6.41 -12.51
CA ALA A 201 6.09 -5.72 -11.37
C ALA A 201 6.70 -6.23 -10.06
N SER A 202 6.79 -5.38 -9.04
CA SER A 202 7.35 -5.68 -7.71
C SER A 202 6.47 -6.57 -6.83
N GLY A 203 5.50 -7.27 -7.42
CA GLY A 203 4.55 -8.16 -6.77
C GLY A 203 3.19 -8.08 -7.43
N THR A 204 2.50 -9.22 -7.55
CA THR A 204 1.21 -9.33 -8.25
C THR A 204 0.09 -8.54 -7.56
N GLY A 205 0.20 -8.31 -6.26
CA GLY A 205 -0.75 -7.51 -5.49
C GLY A 205 -0.29 -6.08 -5.23
N THR A 206 0.81 -5.63 -5.85
CA THR A 206 1.35 -4.28 -5.60
C THR A 206 0.79 -3.26 -6.58
N ILE A 207 0.97 -1.99 -6.24
CA ILE A 207 0.66 -0.85 -7.12
C ILE A 207 1.28 -1.00 -8.52
N ALA A 208 2.46 -1.63 -8.62
CA ALA A 208 3.14 -1.89 -9.88
C ALA A 208 2.31 -2.74 -10.87
N ALA A 209 1.68 -3.80 -10.37
CA ALA A 209 0.86 -4.72 -11.15
C ALA A 209 -0.54 -4.13 -11.39
N LEU A 210 -1.14 -3.52 -10.37
CA LEU A 210 -2.48 -2.93 -10.47
C LEU A 210 -2.55 -1.75 -11.43
N ALA A 211 -1.60 -0.81 -11.31
CA ALA A 211 -1.50 0.31 -12.26
C ALA A 211 -1.36 -0.21 -13.69
N THR A 212 -0.69 -1.35 -13.85
CA THR A 212 -0.55 -1.98 -15.16
C THR A 212 -1.85 -2.57 -15.67
N GLN A 213 -2.59 -3.25 -14.81
CA GLN A 213 -3.90 -3.78 -15.15
C GLN A 213 -4.92 -2.65 -15.44
N TYR A 214 -4.87 -1.55 -14.69
CA TYR A 214 -5.66 -0.33 -14.93
C TYR A 214 -5.42 0.19 -16.34
N ILE A 215 -4.16 0.46 -16.68
CA ILE A 215 -3.77 1.03 -17.97
C ILE A 215 -4.14 0.07 -19.10
N ALA A 216 -3.91 -1.24 -18.92
CA ALA A 216 -4.30 -2.25 -19.89
C ALA A 216 -5.80 -2.19 -20.21
N ASN A 217 -6.64 -2.13 -19.19
CA ASN A 217 -8.09 -2.06 -19.33
C ASN A 217 -8.54 -0.76 -20.00
N THR A 218 -8.05 0.39 -19.54
CA THR A 218 -8.41 1.71 -20.09
C THR A 218 -7.93 1.87 -21.54
N ALA A 219 -6.78 1.30 -21.89
CA ALA A 219 -6.26 1.31 -23.26
C ALA A 219 -6.85 0.24 -24.18
N GLY A 220 -7.58 -0.74 -23.62
CA GLY A 220 -8.15 -1.88 -24.35
C GLY A 220 -7.06 -2.79 -24.91
N VAL A 221 -6.02 -3.09 -24.13
CA VAL A 221 -4.88 -3.93 -24.51
C VAL A 221 -4.62 -5.02 -23.47
N GLU A 222 -3.84 -6.03 -23.85
CA GLU A 222 -3.47 -7.14 -22.97
C GLU A 222 -1.94 -7.20 -22.79
N PHE A 223 -1.49 -7.28 -21.54
CA PHE A 223 -0.08 -7.42 -21.16
C PHE A 223 0.12 -8.69 -20.33
N ASN A 224 1.30 -9.30 -20.46
CA ASN A 224 1.73 -10.39 -19.58
C ASN A 224 2.42 -9.81 -18.33
N ILE A 225 1.67 -9.63 -17.23
CA ILE A 225 2.18 -9.05 -15.99
C ILE A 225 2.91 -10.12 -15.16
N ILE A 226 4.20 -9.93 -14.91
CA ILE A 226 5.05 -10.85 -14.15
C ILE A 226 5.39 -10.22 -12.79
N GLY A 227 4.87 -10.80 -11.71
CA GLY A 227 5.14 -10.33 -10.35
C GLY A 227 6.36 -11.01 -9.71
N TYR A 228 7.26 -10.20 -9.15
CA TYR A 228 8.45 -10.61 -8.40
C TYR A 228 8.32 -10.34 -6.89
N ASN A 229 9.23 -10.83 -6.04
CA ASN A 229 9.15 -10.62 -4.58
C ASN A 229 9.60 -9.22 -4.11
N GLY A 230 9.78 -8.29 -5.04
CA GLY A 230 10.14 -6.90 -4.78
C GLY A 230 10.76 -6.24 -6.01
N SER A 231 11.06 -4.95 -5.87
CA SER A 231 11.63 -4.14 -6.96
C SER A 231 13.00 -4.63 -7.40
N SER A 232 13.85 -5.08 -6.47
CA SER A 232 15.21 -5.53 -6.82
C SER A 232 15.21 -6.78 -7.71
N GLU A 233 14.32 -7.75 -7.44
CA GLU A 233 14.13 -8.91 -8.31
C GLU A 233 13.53 -8.53 -9.67
N ALA A 234 12.53 -7.63 -9.69
CA ALA A 234 11.92 -7.13 -10.93
C ALA A 234 12.93 -6.39 -11.81
N LYS A 235 13.74 -5.51 -11.22
CA LYS A 235 14.83 -4.79 -11.90
C LYS A 235 15.84 -5.76 -12.50
N ALA A 236 16.29 -6.74 -11.72
CA ALA A 236 17.25 -7.74 -12.20
C ALA A 236 16.69 -8.53 -13.40
N ALA A 237 15.41 -8.92 -13.35
CA ALA A 237 14.75 -9.62 -14.44
C ALA A 237 14.63 -8.76 -15.71
N PHE A 238 14.21 -7.50 -15.56
CA PHE A 238 14.13 -6.54 -16.66
C PHE A 238 15.50 -6.29 -17.30
N LEU A 239 16.54 -5.98 -16.51
CA LEU A 239 17.89 -5.76 -17.03
C LEU A 239 18.48 -7.01 -17.69
N GLY A 240 18.14 -8.19 -17.16
CA GLY A 240 18.47 -9.50 -17.72
C GLY A 240 17.74 -9.86 -19.02
N GLY A 241 16.75 -9.06 -19.44
CA GLY A 241 15.94 -9.31 -20.65
C GLY A 241 14.88 -10.40 -20.48
N HIS A 242 14.44 -10.67 -19.25
CA HIS A 242 13.34 -11.59 -18.97
C HIS A 242 11.97 -10.92 -19.04
N CYS A 243 11.92 -9.58 -19.06
CA CYS A 243 10.72 -8.79 -19.29
C CYS A 243 11.01 -7.66 -20.27
N ASP A 244 10.01 -7.28 -21.05
CA ASP A 244 10.12 -6.22 -22.08
C ASP A 244 10.05 -4.82 -21.46
N VAL A 245 9.15 -4.67 -20.48
CA VAL A 245 8.87 -3.42 -19.78
C VAL A 245 9.06 -3.64 -18.28
N MET A 246 9.52 -2.61 -17.59
CA MET A 246 9.48 -2.54 -16.14
C MET A 246 8.48 -1.48 -15.71
N SER A 247 7.51 -1.89 -14.89
CA SER A 247 6.75 -0.96 -14.06
C SER A 247 7.64 -0.60 -12.88
N ALA A 248 8.20 0.61 -12.89
CA ALA A 248 9.18 1.08 -11.90
C ALA A 248 8.65 2.26 -11.10
N GLY A 249 9.24 2.51 -9.92
CA GLY A 249 9.09 3.79 -9.24
C GLY A 249 9.94 4.85 -9.95
N VAL A 250 9.55 6.12 -9.88
CA VAL A 250 10.35 7.24 -10.42
C VAL A 250 11.77 7.20 -9.86
N SER A 251 11.89 6.92 -8.57
CA SER A 251 13.16 6.78 -7.85
C SER A 251 14.12 5.80 -8.55
N GLU A 252 13.60 4.61 -8.86
CA GLU A 252 14.36 3.52 -9.47
C GLU A 252 14.66 3.77 -10.95
N ALA A 253 13.70 4.36 -11.66
CA ALA A 253 13.87 4.75 -13.05
C ALA A 253 14.94 5.82 -13.22
N ARG A 254 15.02 6.81 -12.30
CA ARG A 254 16.08 7.82 -12.32
C ARG A 254 17.47 7.19 -12.28
N THR A 255 17.71 6.27 -11.35
CA THR A 255 18.99 5.54 -11.28
C THR A 255 19.28 4.76 -12.56
N MET A 256 18.28 4.08 -13.14
CA MET A 256 18.47 3.36 -14.41
C MET A 256 18.73 4.30 -15.59
N LEU A 257 18.12 5.48 -15.62
CA LEU A 257 18.38 6.50 -16.65
C LEU A 257 19.81 7.05 -16.54
N ASP A 258 20.27 7.36 -15.34
CA ASP A 258 21.64 7.85 -15.08
C ASP A 258 22.69 6.82 -15.51
N GLU A 259 22.41 5.53 -15.26
CA GLU A 259 23.23 4.40 -15.70
C GLU A 259 23.03 4.03 -17.18
N LYS A 260 22.14 4.72 -17.91
CA LYS A 260 21.78 4.47 -19.32
C LYS A 260 21.27 3.04 -19.57
N GLN A 261 20.62 2.46 -18.57
CA GLN A 261 20.08 1.11 -18.58
C GLN A 261 18.64 1.02 -19.08
N CYS A 262 17.93 2.14 -19.19
CA CYS A 262 16.55 2.17 -19.67
C CYS A 262 16.21 3.46 -20.43
N LYS A 263 15.02 3.49 -21.01
CA LYS A 263 14.28 4.66 -21.49
C LYS A 263 12.91 4.65 -20.83
N VAL A 264 12.40 5.80 -20.42
CA VAL A 264 11.04 5.91 -19.87
C VAL A 264 10.07 6.23 -20.99
N LEU A 265 8.97 5.47 -21.08
CA LEU A 265 7.93 5.66 -22.10
C LEU A 265 6.90 6.71 -21.67
N PHE A 266 6.50 6.67 -20.40
CA PHE A 266 5.55 7.63 -19.81
C PHE A 266 5.63 7.61 -18.29
N THR A 267 5.07 8.65 -17.66
CA THR A 267 4.95 8.79 -16.21
C THR A 267 3.49 8.73 -15.77
N MET A 268 3.24 8.19 -14.58
CA MET A 268 1.94 8.20 -13.91
C MET A 268 1.93 9.31 -12.85
N THR A 269 2.25 10.52 -13.29
CA THR A 269 2.32 11.75 -12.47
C THR A 269 1.31 12.76 -13.00
N ASP A 270 0.89 13.70 -12.15
CA ASP A 270 -0.05 14.76 -12.56
C ASP A 270 0.57 15.70 -13.61
N GLU A 271 1.86 15.99 -13.46
CA GLU A 271 2.64 16.86 -14.33
C GLU A 271 3.89 16.13 -14.85
N ARG A 272 4.44 16.60 -15.97
CA ARG A 272 5.69 16.03 -16.50
C ARG A 272 6.84 16.23 -15.51
N ILE A 273 7.58 15.15 -15.26
CA ILE A 273 8.82 15.16 -14.47
C ILE A 273 10.08 14.99 -15.33
N TYR A 274 9.90 14.68 -16.61
CA TYR A 274 10.94 14.70 -17.64
C TYR A 274 10.37 15.42 -18.87
N ASP A 275 11.12 16.36 -19.43
CA ASP A 275 10.62 17.27 -20.49
C ASP A 275 10.03 16.51 -21.70
N ASP A 276 10.72 15.46 -22.14
CA ASP A 276 10.37 14.68 -23.33
C ASP A 276 9.51 13.44 -23.05
N VAL A 277 9.14 13.19 -21.79
CA VAL A 277 8.34 12.01 -21.41
C VAL A 277 6.91 12.47 -21.08
N PRO A 278 5.88 11.98 -21.79
CA PRO A 278 4.51 12.36 -21.51
C PRO A 278 4.02 11.76 -20.19
N THR A 279 3.06 12.41 -19.56
CA THR A 279 2.25 11.78 -18.53
C THR A 279 1.22 10.85 -19.16
N VAL A 280 0.74 9.86 -18.42
CA VAL A 280 -0.35 8.96 -18.82
C VAL A 280 -1.64 9.72 -19.16
N LYS A 281 -1.86 10.88 -18.53
CA LYS A 281 -2.98 11.77 -18.81
C LYS A 281 -2.85 12.46 -20.16
N GLU A 282 -1.65 12.87 -20.55
CA GLU A 282 -1.39 13.43 -21.88
C GLU A 282 -1.60 12.40 -23.01
N LEU A 283 -1.46 11.11 -22.69
CA LEU A 283 -1.79 10.00 -23.58
C LEU A 283 -3.30 9.72 -23.68
N GLY A 284 -4.12 10.47 -22.95
CA GLY A 284 -5.58 10.36 -22.98
C GLY A 284 -6.16 9.34 -22.00
N TYR A 285 -5.37 8.85 -21.06
CA TYR A 285 -5.80 7.89 -20.04
C TYR A 285 -5.93 8.59 -18.69
N ASP A 286 -7.15 8.62 -18.14
CA ASP A 286 -7.43 9.23 -16.85
C ASP A 286 -6.97 8.31 -15.71
N CYS A 287 -5.66 8.22 -15.50
CA CYS A 287 -5.09 7.54 -14.36
C CYS A 287 -4.82 8.58 -13.28
N THR A 288 -5.53 8.50 -12.14
CA THR A 288 -5.18 9.28 -10.96
C THR A 288 -3.73 8.99 -10.56
N SER A 289 -3.05 9.94 -9.90
CA SER A 289 -1.68 9.71 -9.40
C SER A 289 -1.62 8.44 -8.55
N LEU A 290 -0.99 7.39 -9.11
CA LEU A 290 -0.84 6.07 -8.49
C LEU A 290 0.50 6.03 -7.77
N SER A 291 0.66 6.84 -6.73
CA SER A 291 1.87 6.89 -5.93
C SER A 291 2.00 5.62 -5.06
N THR A 292 3.23 5.12 -4.96
CA THR A 292 3.59 4.14 -3.94
C THR A 292 3.87 4.89 -2.64
N TYR A 293 2.89 4.95 -1.74
CA TYR A 293 3.13 5.44 -0.39
C TYR A 293 3.87 4.40 0.43
N ARG A 294 4.83 4.85 1.22
CA ARG A 294 5.73 4.04 2.01
C ARG A 294 5.83 4.61 3.40
N GLY A 295 5.52 3.78 4.38
CA GLY A 295 5.36 4.21 5.77
C GLY A 295 5.63 3.10 6.75
N LEU A 296 5.32 3.37 8.01
CA LEU A 296 5.49 2.40 9.10
C LEU A 296 4.17 2.24 9.86
N ALA A 297 3.96 1.03 10.35
CA ALA A 297 2.92 0.73 11.34
C ALA A 297 3.43 -0.26 12.37
N MET A 298 2.68 -0.33 13.47
CA MET A 298 2.78 -1.36 14.48
C MET A 298 1.42 -2.04 14.66
N SER A 299 1.33 -3.02 15.56
CA SER A 299 0.02 -3.60 15.90
C SER A 299 -0.83 -2.54 16.59
N SER A 300 -2.13 -2.49 16.28
CA SER A 300 -3.09 -1.64 17.01
C SER A 300 -3.23 -1.98 18.49
N LYS A 301 -2.65 -3.11 18.93
CA LYS A 301 -2.55 -3.51 20.34
C LYS A 301 -1.37 -2.88 21.08
N VAL A 302 -0.44 -2.23 20.37
CA VAL A 302 0.65 -1.46 20.99
C VAL A 302 0.06 -0.22 21.68
N ASP A 303 0.67 0.20 22.79
CA ASP A 303 0.27 1.42 23.49
C ASP A 303 0.27 2.63 22.51
N PRO A 304 -0.84 3.38 22.37
CA PRO A 304 -0.90 4.53 21.47
C PRO A 304 0.19 5.58 21.69
N ALA A 305 0.70 5.71 22.92
CA ALA A 305 1.82 6.62 23.20
C ALA A 305 3.12 6.22 22.49
N ILE A 306 3.32 4.92 22.22
CA ILE A 306 4.45 4.43 21.41
C ILE A 306 4.25 4.78 19.94
N VAL A 307 3.03 4.68 19.41
CA VAL A 307 2.72 5.07 18.02
C VAL A 307 2.97 6.56 17.82
N GLU A 308 2.44 7.39 18.73
CA GLU A 308 2.66 8.85 18.71
C GLU A 308 4.15 9.21 18.84
N TYR A 309 4.90 8.48 19.66
CA TYR A 309 6.35 8.66 19.79
C TYR A 309 7.09 8.42 18.47
N TRP A 310 6.73 7.38 17.72
CA TRP A 310 7.33 7.11 16.42
C TRP A 310 6.87 8.07 15.31
N ASP A 311 5.64 8.56 15.37
CA ASP A 311 5.14 9.57 14.43
C ASP A 311 5.96 10.85 14.55
N LYS A 312 6.17 11.33 15.79
CA LYS A 312 7.04 12.49 16.07
C LYS A 312 8.48 12.26 15.64
N ILE A 313 9.03 11.05 15.81
CA ILE A 313 10.36 10.73 15.28
C ILE A 313 10.37 10.79 13.76
N MET A 314 9.34 10.26 13.10
CA MET A 314 9.23 10.28 11.64
C MET A 314 9.17 11.70 11.10
N GLU A 315 8.42 12.59 11.74
CA GLU A 315 8.43 14.02 11.45
C GLU A 315 9.86 14.59 11.56
N LYS A 316 10.55 14.36 12.69
CA LYS A 316 11.91 14.85 12.91
C LYS A 316 12.93 14.30 11.91
N VAL A 317 12.78 13.05 11.48
CA VAL A 317 13.62 12.45 10.44
C VAL A 317 13.33 13.10 9.09
N CYS A 318 12.07 13.32 8.74
CA CYS A 318 11.68 13.94 7.48
C CYS A 318 12.02 15.43 7.41
N GLU A 319 12.22 16.10 8.55
CA GLU A 319 12.74 17.48 8.65
C GLU A 319 14.28 17.56 8.55
N ASP A 320 14.99 16.44 8.67
CA ASP A 320 16.46 16.43 8.67
C ASP A 320 17.01 16.65 7.24
N PRO A 321 17.76 17.75 6.98
CA PRO A 321 18.25 18.05 5.65
C PRO A 321 19.22 17.00 5.11
N ASP A 322 19.96 16.31 5.98
CA ASP A 322 20.87 15.23 5.56
C ASP A 322 20.07 14.00 5.13
N PHE A 323 18.94 13.70 5.81
CA PHE A 323 18.02 12.64 5.40
C PHE A 323 17.41 12.95 4.04
N ILE A 324 16.90 14.17 3.84
CA ILE A 324 16.31 14.59 2.56
C ILE A 324 17.34 14.50 1.44
N ALA A 325 18.57 14.98 1.67
CA ALA A 325 19.63 14.95 0.66
C ALA A 325 20.08 13.51 0.32
N GLU A 326 20.22 12.64 1.31
CA GLU A 326 20.56 11.24 1.06
C GLU A 326 19.41 10.48 0.39
N ALA A 327 18.16 10.76 0.76
CA ALA A 327 16.98 10.22 0.11
C ALA A 327 16.93 10.61 -1.38
N ASP A 328 17.12 11.90 -1.71
CA ASP A 328 17.12 12.36 -3.11
C ASP A 328 18.26 11.74 -3.93
N ASN A 329 19.45 11.59 -3.34
CA ASN A 329 20.56 10.86 -3.96
C ASN A 329 20.26 9.37 -4.20
N MET A 330 19.43 8.77 -3.35
CA MET A 330 18.92 7.40 -3.51
C MET A 330 17.69 7.34 -4.43
N GLY A 331 17.25 8.49 -4.95
CA GLY A 331 16.04 8.65 -5.75
C GLY A 331 14.75 8.69 -4.95
N LEU A 332 14.77 8.43 -3.64
CA LEU A 332 13.59 8.35 -2.78
C LEU A 332 12.94 9.73 -2.60
N VAL A 333 11.72 9.88 -3.12
CA VAL A 333 10.96 11.12 -2.98
C VAL A 333 10.31 11.19 -1.60
N ILE A 334 10.88 12.02 -0.72
CA ILE A 334 10.32 12.25 0.61
C ILE A 334 9.03 13.07 0.50
N ARG A 335 7.92 12.49 0.97
CA ARG A 335 6.64 13.16 1.18
C ARG A 335 6.08 12.68 2.51
N PHE A 336 6.35 13.45 3.56
CA PHE A 336 5.89 13.11 4.90
C PHE A 336 4.38 13.24 5.02
N GLN A 337 3.76 12.28 5.68
CA GLN A 337 2.40 12.33 6.19
C GLN A 337 2.42 11.78 7.61
N ASN A 338 1.89 12.54 8.56
CA ASN A 338 1.73 12.07 9.94
C ASN A 338 0.67 10.97 10.04
N THR A 339 0.41 10.47 11.26
CA THR A 339 -0.60 9.41 11.50
C THR A 339 -1.97 9.74 10.89
N ASP A 340 -2.50 10.94 11.13
CA ASP A 340 -3.84 11.33 10.69
C ASP A 340 -3.92 11.47 9.16
N GLU A 341 -2.91 12.07 8.55
CA GLU A 341 -2.79 12.20 7.10
C GLU A 341 -2.63 10.84 6.44
N ALA A 342 -1.85 9.94 7.03
CA ALA A 342 -1.66 8.59 6.53
C ALA A 342 -2.97 7.80 6.57
N LEU A 343 -3.71 7.84 7.69
CA LEU A 343 -5.02 7.21 7.82
C LEU A 343 -6.05 7.76 6.82
N LYS A 344 -6.02 9.07 6.58
CA LYS A 344 -6.83 9.71 5.54
C LYS A 344 -6.46 9.19 4.16
N THR A 345 -5.17 9.15 3.82
CA THR A 345 -4.67 8.62 2.54
C THR A 345 -5.07 7.16 2.35
N PHE A 346 -4.94 6.30 3.37
CA PHE A 346 -5.46 4.94 3.34
C PHE A 346 -6.97 4.93 3.00
N SER A 347 -7.76 5.70 3.75
CA SER A 347 -9.21 5.78 3.57
C SER A 347 -9.65 6.31 2.19
N GLU A 348 -8.91 7.27 1.62
CA GLU A 348 -9.17 7.86 0.30
C GLU A 348 -8.65 7.01 -0.85
N TYR A 349 -7.56 6.26 -0.66
CA TYR A 349 -7.10 5.24 -1.61
C TYR A 349 -8.17 4.16 -1.79
N ASN A 350 -8.80 3.74 -0.70
CA ASN A 350 -9.74 2.64 -0.64
C ASN A 350 -10.82 2.63 -1.77
N PRO A 351 -11.60 3.70 -2.01
CA PRO A 351 -12.62 3.72 -3.06
C PRO A 351 -12.06 3.66 -4.49
N ILE A 352 -10.95 4.36 -4.78
CA ILE A 352 -10.32 4.32 -6.13
C ILE A 352 -9.92 2.88 -6.48
N TRP A 353 -9.45 2.12 -5.49
CA TRP A 353 -9.05 0.72 -5.66
C TRP A 353 -10.22 -0.26 -5.72
N TYR A 354 -11.27 -0.05 -4.92
CA TYR A 354 -12.51 -0.82 -5.03
C TYR A 354 -13.15 -0.65 -6.40
N ASP A 355 -13.30 0.60 -6.85
CA ASP A 355 -13.89 0.93 -8.14
C ASP A 355 -13.04 0.39 -9.30
N LEU A 356 -11.70 0.49 -9.20
CA LEU A 356 -10.80 -0.11 -10.17
C LEU A 356 -10.98 -1.61 -10.24
N LYS A 357 -10.95 -2.30 -9.10
CA LYS A 357 -11.07 -3.76 -9.07
C LYS A 357 -12.42 -4.24 -9.61
N GLU A 358 -13.51 -3.55 -9.23
CA GLU A 358 -14.85 -3.81 -9.77
C GLU A 358 -14.88 -3.59 -11.29
N SER A 359 -14.25 -2.52 -11.78
CA SER A 359 -14.12 -2.26 -13.23
C SER A 359 -13.28 -3.31 -13.97
N LEU A 360 -12.36 -3.98 -13.28
CA LEU A 360 -11.54 -5.08 -13.77
C LEU A 360 -12.21 -6.45 -13.62
N GLY A 361 -13.40 -6.52 -13.01
CA GLY A 361 -14.13 -7.77 -12.76
C GLY A 361 -13.42 -8.72 -11.79
N MET A 362 -12.59 -8.17 -10.89
CA MET A 362 -11.77 -8.92 -9.94
C MET A 362 -12.41 -9.02 -8.56
#